data_AF-A0A795V9X1-F1
#
_entry.id   AF-A0A795V9X1-F1
#
_cell.length_a   1.000
_cell.length_b   1.000
_cell.length_c   1.000
_cell.angle_alpha   90.00
_cell.angle_beta   90.00
_cell.angle_gamma   90.00
#
_symmetry.space_group_name_H-M   'P 1'
#
loop_
_entity.id
_entity.type
_entity.pdbx_description
1 polymer ?
#
loop_
_entity_poly.entity_id
_entity_poly.type
_entity_poly.pdbx_seq_one_letter_code
_entity_poly.pdbx_strand_id
1 'polypeptide(L)'
;MKRVGFCGGSSFFELGSASDMLNFFSYLNKLSRTERDRYLLERIYCKYIKFDEIDESCALLNELKNLCSEDFIYKFSKYFESIKWCSESAKEFYEDWNIYQEIKIIITEMPYCISEMERSKEEYDALTLSDVPFWLR
;
A
#
# COMPACT_ATOMS: atom_id res chain seq x y z
N MET A 1 1.20 -0.96 20.27
CA MET A 1 1.72 -0.45 18.98
C MET A 1 0.53 -0.35 18.05
N LYS A 2 0.39 0.75 17.32
CA LYS A 2 -0.74 0.96 16.42
C LYS A 2 -0.76 -0.14 15.35
N ARG A 3 -1.92 -0.71 15.05
CA ARG A 3 -2.11 -1.60 13.90
C ARG A 3 -2.18 -0.80 12.60
N VAL A 4 -1.67 -1.41 11.54
CA VAL A 4 -1.61 -0.81 10.21
C VAL A 4 -2.16 -1.77 9.16
N GLY A 5 -2.53 -1.22 8.01
CA GLY A 5 -2.98 -2.01 6.88
C GLY A 5 -3.28 -1.16 5.67
N PHE A 6 -4.09 -1.69 4.75
CA PHE A 6 -4.38 -1.03 3.47
C PHE A 6 -5.82 -0.52 3.44
N CYS A 7 -6.03 0.63 2.83
CA CYS A 7 -7.33 1.07 2.34
C CYS A 7 -7.24 1.33 0.83
N GLY A 8 -8.37 1.23 0.13
CA GLY A 8 -8.49 1.55 -1.30
C GLY A 8 -9.84 1.11 -1.85
N GLY A 9 -10.42 1.91 -2.75
CA GLY A 9 -11.82 1.72 -3.13
C GLY A 9 -12.74 1.83 -1.91
N SER A 10 -13.72 0.93 -1.81
CA SER A 10 -14.56 0.77 -0.63
C SER A 10 -14.00 -0.22 0.41
N SER A 11 -12.73 -0.62 0.26
CA SER A 11 -12.12 -1.69 1.03
C SER A 11 -11.14 -1.18 2.09
N PHE A 12 -11.13 -1.84 3.24
CA PHE A 12 -10.30 -1.52 4.40
C PHE A 12 -9.84 -2.81 5.08
N PHE A 13 -8.53 -2.98 5.25
CA PHE A 13 -7.94 -4.17 5.85
C PHE A 13 -6.98 -3.80 6.97
N GLU A 14 -7.20 -4.38 8.15
CA GLU A 14 -6.25 -4.37 9.25
C GLU A 14 -5.32 -5.59 9.17
N LEU A 15 -4.01 -5.35 9.15
CA LEU A 15 -3.00 -6.37 8.92
C LEU A 15 -2.18 -6.63 10.18
N GLY A 16 -1.02 -6.00 10.33
CA GLY A 16 -0.08 -6.29 11.43
C GLY A 16 0.38 -5.03 12.15
N SER A 17 1.52 -5.15 12.83
CA SER A 17 2.20 -4.02 13.44
C SER A 17 2.95 -3.20 12.38
N ALA A 18 3.34 -1.97 12.74
CA ALA A 18 4.25 -1.17 11.91
C ALA A 18 5.53 -1.95 11.55
N SER A 19 6.08 -2.74 12.50
CA SER A 19 7.25 -3.58 12.27
C SER A 19 7.01 -4.68 11.23
N ASP A 20 5.81 -5.26 11.19
CA ASP A 20 5.47 -6.26 10.17
C ASP A 20 5.39 -5.62 8.78
N MET A 21 4.78 -4.44 8.67
CA MET A 21 4.71 -3.68 7.42
C MET A 21 6.10 -3.23 6.93
N LEU A 22 6.96 -2.78 7.85
CA LEU A 22 8.36 -2.47 7.57
C LEU A 22 9.12 -3.70 7.04
N ASN A 23 8.95 -4.85 7.69
CA ASN A 23 9.59 -6.09 7.25
C ASN A 23 9.10 -6.52 5.86
N PHE A 24 7.80 -6.38 5.59
CA PHE A 24 7.20 -6.69 4.30
C PHE A 24 7.84 -5.85 3.18
N PHE A 25 7.83 -4.53 3.30
CA PHE A 25 8.39 -3.65 2.27
C PHE A 25 9.92 -3.67 2.20
N SER A 26 10.62 -3.84 3.32
CA SER A 26 12.08 -4.02 3.32
C SER A 26 12.50 -5.26 2.52
N TYR A 27 11.74 -6.35 2.64
CA TYR A 27 11.99 -7.55 1.86
C TYR A 27 11.72 -7.33 0.36
N LEU A 28 10.56 -6.74 0.01
CA LEU A 28 10.22 -6.46 -1.40
C LEU A 28 11.21 -5.50 -2.07
N ASN A 29 11.67 -4.47 -1.36
CA ASN A 29 12.66 -3.53 -1.87
C ASN A 29 14.00 -4.21 -2.21
N LYS A 30 14.41 -5.24 -1.47
CA LYS A 30 15.63 -6.03 -1.80
C LYS A 30 15.49 -6.83 -3.09
N LEU A 31 14.26 -7.20 -3.45
CA LEU A 31 13.95 -7.94 -4.67
C LEU A 31 13.74 -7.01 -5.87
N SER A 32 13.47 -5.73 -5.65
CA SER A 32 13.32 -4.71 -6.70
C SER A 32 14.58 -4.60 -7.57
N ARG A 33 14.41 -4.60 -8.88
CA ARG A 33 15.52 -4.63 -9.85
C ARG A 33 15.70 -3.30 -10.52
N THR A 34 14.59 -2.68 -10.92
CA THR A 34 14.59 -1.45 -11.70
C THR A 34 14.33 -0.22 -10.84
N GLU A 35 14.63 0.97 -11.38
CA GLU A 35 14.23 2.22 -10.74
C GLU A 35 12.70 2.37 -10.70
N ARG A 36 11.99 1.82 -11.71
CA ARG A 36 10.53 1.84 -11.75
C ARG A 36 9.92 0.99 -10.63
N ASP A 37 10.48 -0.20 -10.37
CA ASP A 37 10.05 -1.07 -9.28
C ASP A 37 10.16 -0.34 -7.93
N ARG A 38 11.31 0.32 -7.70
CA ARG A 38 11.58 1.08 -6.48
C ARG A 38 10.61 2.24 -6.33
N TYR A 39 10.37 2.99 -7.41
CA TYR A 39 9.40 4.08 -7.42
C TYR A 39 7.98 3.59 -7.08
N LEU A 40 7.53 2.47 -7.67
CA LEU A 40 6.19 1.94 -7.41
C LEU A 40 6.06 1.44 -5.96
N LEU A 41 7.05 0.69 -5.47
CA LEU A 41 7.09 0.25 -4.07
C LEU A 41 7.12 1.45 -3.11
N GLU A 42 7.90 2.48 -3.41
CA GLU A 42 7.95 3.71 -2.63
C GLU A 42 6.61 4.42 -2.62
N ARG A 43 5.90 4.50 -3.75
CA ARG A 43 4.56 5.09 -3.80
C ARG A 43 3.57 4.34 -2.92
N ILE A 44 3.57 3.01 -2.97
CA ILE A 44 2.70 2.19 -2.10
C ILE A 44 3.09 2.39 -0.63
N TYR A 45 4.39 2.44 -0.34
CA TYR A 45 4.93 2.51 1.01
C TYR A 45 4.77 3.89 1.67
N CYS A 46 5.07 4.98 0.96
CA CYS A 46 5.06 6.34 1.51
C CYS A 46 3.79 7.12 1.21
N LYS A 47 3.19 6.88 0.04
CA LYS A 47 2.16 7.73 -0.55
C LYS A 47 0.88 6.92 -0.79
N TYR A 48 0.43 6.94 -2.04
CA TYR A 48 -0.72 6.21 -2.54
C TYR A 48 -0.41 5.78 -3.98
N ILE A 49 -1.06 4.72 -4.44
CA ILE A 49 -0.99 4.28 -5.84
C ILE A 49 -1.77 5.27 -6.70
N LYS A 50 -1.24 5.75 -7.82
CA LYS A 50 -2.04 6.54 -8.77
C LYS A 50 -2.95 5.62 -9.58
N PHE A 51 -4.08 6.13 -10.05
CA PHE A 51 -5.06 5.32 -10.79
C PHE A 51 -4.45 4.63 -12.03
N ASP A 52 -3.66 5.36 -12.80
CA ASP A 52 -2.95 4.86 -14.00
C ASP A 52 -1.79 3.91 -13.68
N GLU A 53 -1.38 3.82 -12.42
CA GLU A 53 -0.28 2.97 -11.94
C GLU A 53 -0.78 1.71 -11.22
N ILE A 54 -2.10 1.49 -11.10
CA ILE A 54 -2.66 0.34 -10.36
C ILE A 54 -2.25 -0.98 -11.00
N ASP A 55 -2.44 -1.12 -12.31
CA ASP A 55 -2.11 -2.35 -13.03
C ASP A 55 -0.62 -2.70 -12.93
N GLU A 56 0.23 -1.71 -13.11
CA GLU A 56 1.68 -1.85 -13.02
C GLU A 56 2.11 -2.24 -11.60
N SER A 57 1.53 -1.59 -10.57
CA SER A 57 1.80 -1.89 -9.17
C SER A 57 1.38 -3.32 -8.79
N CYS A 58 0.21 -3.77 -9.26
CA CYS A 58 -0.26 -5.14 -9.06
C CYS A 58 0.62 -6.16 -9.77
N ALA A 59 1.04 -5.89 -11.00
CA ALA A 59 1.94 -6.75 -11.76
C ALA A 59 3.28 -6.90 -11.04
N LEU A 60 3.86 -5.78 -10.55
CA LEU A 60 5.09 -5.77 -9.78
C LEU A 60 4.95 -6.62 -8.50
N LEU A 61 3.91 -6.42 -7.71
CA LEU A 61 3.72 -7.19 -6.46
C LEU A 61 3.57 -8.68 -6.73
N ASN A 62 2.93 -9.07 -7.84
CA ASN A 62 2.82 -10.47 -8.23
C ASN A 62 4.17 -11.06 -8.69
N GLU A 63 4.95 -10.30 -9.45
CA GLU A 63 6.32 -10.70 -9.81
C GLU A 63 7.17 -10.89 -8.55
N LEU A 64 7.20 -9.90 -7.65
CA LEU A 64 7.98 -9.97 -6.42
C LEU A 64 7.51 -11.12 -5.52
N LYS A 65 6.20 -11.38 -5.44
CA LYS A 65 5.65 -12.53 -4.71
C LYS A 65 6.23 -13.86 -5.21
N ASN A 66 6.40 -14.04 -6.53
CA ASN A 66 6.97 -15.26 -7.11
C ASN A 66 8.48 -15.42 -6.84
N LEU A 67 9.16 -14.34 -6.45
CA LEU A 67 10.57 -14.35 -6.06
C LEU A 67 10.78 -14.53 -4.55
N CYS A 68 9.71 -14.48 -3.75
CA CYS A 68 9.78 -14.64 -2.30
C CYS A 68 9.97 -16.10 -1.89
N SER A 69 10.61 -16.32 -0.75
CA SER A 69 10.64 -17.64 -0.09
C SER A 69 9.24 -18.06 0.37
N GLU A 70 8.96 -19.38 0.40
CA GLU A 70 7.67 -19.94 0.86
C GLU A 70 7.26 -19.44 2.24
N ASP A 71 8.19 -19.40 3.21
CA ASP A 71 7.92 -18.91 4.58
C ASP A 71 7.46 -17.44 4.59
N PHE A 72 8.05 -16.61 3.72
CA PHE A 72 7.66 -15.20 3.59
C PHE A 72 6.26 -15.08 2.98
N ILE A 73 5.97 -15.84 1.92
CA ILE A 73 4.65 -15.88 1.29
C ILE A 73 3.60 -16.36 2.30
N TYR A 74 3.90 -17.38 3.08
CA TYR A 74 3.00 -17.89 4.12
C TYR A 74 2.71 -16.83 5.18
N LYS A 75 3.73 -16.12 5.67
CA LYS A 75 3.59 -15.06 6.69
C LYS A 75 2.80 -13.85 6.17
N PHE A 76 3.03 -13.44 4.92
CA PHE A 76 2.50 -12.20 4.35
C PHE A 76 1.42 -12.42 3.28
N SER A 77 0.81 -13.60 3.22
CA SER A 77 -0.24 -13.94 2.26
C SER A 77 -1.37 -12.91 2.24
N LYS A 78 -1.88 -12.56 3.43
CA LYS A 78 -2.92 -11.54 3.61
C LYS A 78 -2.50 -10.16 3.12
N TYR A 79 -1.23 -9.80 3.17
CA TYR A 79 -0.76 -8.49 2.71
C TYR A 79 -0.89 -8.39 1.19
N PHE A 80 -0.45 -9.42 0.47
CA PHE A 80 -0.61 -9.52 -0.98
C PHE A 80 -2.08 -9.59 -1.40
N GLU A 81 -2.92 -10.32 -0.67
CA GLU A 81 -4.35 -10.43 -0.95
C GLU A 81 -5.07 -9.11 -0.72
N SER A 82 -4.82 -8.43 0.41
CA SER A 82 -5.47 -7.17 0.76
C SER A 82 -5.15 -6.05 -0.23
N ILE A 83 -3.88 -5.89 -0.65
CA ILE A 83 -3.54 -4.86 -1.63
C ILE A 83 -4.13 -5.15 -3.01
N LYS A 84 -4.18 -6.43 -3.42
CA LYS A 84 -4.86 -6.84 -4.65
C LYS A 84 -6.35 -6.49 -4.60
N TRP A 85 -7.01 -6.81 -3.48
CA TRP A 85 -8.43 -6.51 -3.28
C TRP A 85 -8.71 -5.01 -3.26
N CYS A 86 -7.88 -4.22 -2.57
CA CYS A 86 -7.98 -2.76 -2.59
C CYS A 86 -7.82 -2.20 -4.01
N SER A 87 -6.91 -2.75 -4.82
CA SER A 87 -6.71 -2.35 -6.21
C SER A 87 -7.92 -2.67 -7.09
N GLU A 88 -8.50 -3.88 -6.97
CA GLU A 88 -9.72 -4.27 -7.68
C GLU A 88 -10.90 -3.38 -7.27
N SER A 89 -11.11 -3.21 -5.96
CA SER A 89 -12.17 -2.36 -5.41
C SER A 89 -12.03 -0.89 -5.84
N ALA A 90 -10.81 -0.36 -5.91
CA ALA A 90 -10.58 1.03 -6.35
C ALA A 90 -10.89 1.23 -7.83
N LYS A 91 -10.65 0.22 -8.67
CA LYS A 91 -11.01 0.25 -10.09
C LYS A 91 -12.51 0.21 -10.29
N GLU A 92 -13.19 -0.75 -9.65
CA GLU A 92 -14.66 -0.87 -9.71
C GLU A 92 -15.33 0.43 -9.21
N PHE A 93 -14.84 0.98 -8.10
CA PHE A 93 -15.36 2.24 -7.57
C PHE A 93 -15.19 3.41 -8.56
N TYR A 94 -14.06 3.46 -9.26
CA TYR A 94 -13.84 4.46 -10.30
C TYR A 94 -14.71 4.23 -11.53
N GLU A 95 -14.89 2.99 -11.99
CA GLU A 95 -15.73 2.66 -13.13
C GLU A 95 -17.20 3.02 -12.89
N ASP A 96 -17.72 2.72 -11.69
CA ASP A 96 -19.11 2.94 -11.34
C ASP A 96 -19.41 4.42 -11.00
N TRP A 97 -18.47 5.13 -10.37
CA TRP A 97 -18.71 6.46 -9.78
C TRP A 97 -17.86 7.58 -10.37
N ASN A 98 -16.86 7.26 -11.21
CA ASN A 98 -15.85 8.19 -11.70
C ASN A 98 -15.13 8.96 -10.57
N ILE A 99 -14.99 8.31 -9.41
CA ILE A 99 -14.32 8.83 -8.22
C ILE A 99 -13.19 7.87 -7.88
N TYR A 100 -11.96 8.38 -7.83
CA TYR A 100 -10.82 7.55 -7.45
C TYR A 100 -10.57 7.61 -5.94
N GLN A 101 -10.81 6.49 -5.25
CA GLN A 101 -10.39 6.27 -3.87
C GLN A 101 -9.05 5.53 -3.84
N GLU A 102 -8.02 6.18 -3.33
CA GLU A 102 -6.64 5.77 -3.51
C GLU A 102 -6.26 4.57 -2.63
N ILE A 103 -5.36 3.74 -3.16
CA ILE A 103 -4.76 2.65 -2.39
C ILE A 103 -3.57 3.19 -1.60
N LYS A 104 -3.60 3.09 -0.27
CA LYS A 104 -2.52 3.56 0.62
C LYS A 104 -2.43 2.75 1.92
N ILE A 105 -1.29 2.86 2.60
CA ILE A 105 -1.11 2.32 3.95
C ILE A 105 -1.64 3.33 4.97
N ILE A 106 -2.41 2.86 5.93
CA ILE A 106 -2.97 3.68 7.00
C ILE A 106 -2.79 3.02 8.37
N ILE A 107 -2.87 3.83 9.42
CA ILE A 107 -3.16 3.35 10.78
C ILE A 107 -4.63 2.96 10.82
N THR A 108 -4.95 1.75 11.29
CA THR A 108 -6.32 1.23 11.28
C THR A 108 -7.10 1.51 12.56
N GLU A 109 -6.41 1.91 13.62
CA GLU A 109 -7.00 2.25 14.90
C GLU A 109 -7.70 3.60 14.90
N MET A 110 -8.84 3.70 15.58
CA MET A 110 -9.52 4.97 15.83
C MET A 110 -8.77 5.80 16.89
N PRO A 111 -8.75 7.14 16.78
CA PRO A 111 -9.35 7.96 15.71
C PRO A 111 -8.45 8.15 14.48
N TYR A 112 -7.26 7.56 14.47
CA TYR A 112 -6.22 7.83 13.47
C TYR A 112 -6.67 7.47 12.05
N CYS A 113 -7.41 6.37 11.87
CA CYS A 113 -7.87 5.97 10.53
C CYS A 113 -8.75 7.03 9.86
N ILE A 114 -9.61 7.73 10.60
CA ILE A 114 -10.42 8.84 10.05
C ILE A 114 -9.50 9.94 9.53
N SER A 115 -8.51 10.35 10.33
CA SER A 115 -7.58 11.40 9.92
C SER A 115 -6.73 11.01 8.70
N GLU A 116 -6.39 9.74 8.53
CA GLU A 116 -5.67 9.25 7.35
C GLU A 116 -6.57 9.22 6.11
N MET A 117 -7.85 8.85 6.26
CA MET A 117 -8.83 8.83 5.17
C MET A 117 -9.17 10.24 4.68
N GLU A 118 -9.24 11.22 5.58
CA GLU A 118 -9.52 12.62 5.25
C GLU A 118 -8.30 13.41 4.77
N ARG A 119 -7.09 12.85 4.88
CA ARG A 119 -5.86 13.53 4.46
C ARG A 119 -5.84 13.80 2.96
N SER A 120 -5.44 15.02 2.60
CA SER A 120 -5.38 15.49 1.22
C SER A 120 -4.28 14.81 0.39
N LYS A 121 -4.46 14.76 -0.93
CA LYS A 121 -3.46 14.21 -1.86
C LYS A 121 -2.20 15.06 -1.87
N GLU A 122 -2.36 16.37 -1.76
CA GLU A 122 -1.30 17.37 -1.77
C GLU A 122 -0.30 17.13 -0.62
N GLU A 123 -0.78 16.71 0.56
CA GLU A 123 0.08 16.34 1.68
C GLU A 123 0.92 15.09 1.42
N TYR A 124 0.35 14.07 0.74
CA TYR A 124 1.11 12.89 0.34
C TYR A 124 2.10 13.20 -0.79
N ASP A 125 1.69 14.02 -1.76
CA ASP A 125 2.55 14.41 -2.88
C ASP A 125 3.74 15.27 -2.41
N ALA A 126 3.55 16.08 -1.36
CA ALA A 126 4.60 16.87 -0.72
C ALA A 126 5.65 16.04 0.05
N LEU A 127 5.39 14.76 0.35
CA LEU A 127 6.38 13.90 1.02
C LEU A 127 7.63 13.72 0.14
N THR A 128 8.79 13.94 0.76
CA THR A 128 10.13 13.69 0.22
C THR A 128 10.67 12.34 0.71
N LEU A 129 11.77 11.87 0.09
CA LEU A 129 12.45 10.62 0.47
C LEU A 129 12.98 10.61 1.91
N SER A 130 13.20 11.79 2.51
CA SER A 130 13.66 11.91 3.90
C SER A 130 12.52 11.95 4.91
N ASP A 131 11.27 12.10 4.46
CA ASP A 131 10.12 12.21 5.35
C ASP A 131 9.67 10.85 5.87
N VAL A 132 9.21 10.85 7.13
CA VAL A 132 8.59 9.66 7.73
C VAL A 132 7.19 9.49 7.12
N PRO A 133 6.85 8.31 6.55
CA PRO A 133 5.51 8.00 6.06
C PRO A 133 4.45 8.25 7.13
N PHE A 134 3.28 8.73 6.73
CA PHE A 134 2.24 9.08 7.70
C PHE A 134 1.78 7.92 8.58
N TRP A 135 1.68 6.71 8.03
CA TRP A 135 1.30 5.51 8.79
C TRP A 135 2.35 5.07 9.83
N LEU A 136 3.55 5.66 9.82
CA LEU A 136 4.59 5.49 10.84
C LEU A 136 4.60 6.60 11.91
N ARG A 137 3.69 7.58 11.82
CA ARG A 137 3.62 8.72 12.75
C ARG A 137 2.72 8.48 13.98
#